data_AF-S4XXS0-F1
#
_entry.id   AF-S4XXS0-F1
#
_cell.length_a   1.000
_cell.length_b   1.000
_cell.length_c   1.000
_cell.angle_alpha   90.00
_cell.angle_beta   90.00
_cell.angle_gamma   90.00
#
_symmetry.space_group_name_H-M   'P 1'
#
loop_
_entity.id
_entity.type
_entity.pdbx_description
1 polymer ?
#
loop_
_entity_poly.entity_id
_entity_poly.type
_entity_poly.pdbx_seq_one_letter_code
_entity_poly.pdbx_strand_id
1 'polypeptide(L)'
;MSTARPLDLDTPTRTLRAVKTAGLLFGLGAGGLIDGILFHQLLQWHHLICFSCHPGATIDDVRRNIFADGLFSAVAFGLTVAGVSKLWCALRSGGALLPGRILPGAAAVGWGLFNLVEGVIDHHLLQIHHVRPGPGQLGWDLAFLASGGLLVLGGLRLMRAAPRGARAGLSAG
;
A
#
# COMPACT_ATOMS: atom_id res chain seq x y z
N MET A 1 -47.78 2.42 19.12
CA MET A 1 -46.45 1.92 19.54
C MET A 1 -45.42 2.48 18.58
N SER A 2 -44.66 3.50 19.01
CA SER A 2 -43.60 4.13 18.22
C SER A 2 -42.31 3.36 18.43
N THR A 3 -41.89 2.59 17.43
CA THR A 3 -40.55 1.99 17.38
C THR A 3 -39.57 3.07 16.92
N ALA A 4 -39.12 3.92 17.84
CA ALA A 4 -37.98 4.78 17.57
C ALA A 4 -36.78 3.89 17.26
N ARG A 5 -36.33 3.89 16.00
CA ARG A 5 -35.09 3.21 15.58
C ARG A 5 -33.97 3.77 16.45
N PRO A 6 -33.21 2.93 17.20
CA PRO A 6 -32.11 3.42 18.01
C PRO A 6 -31.17 4.25 17.14
N LEU A 7 -30.75 5.41 17.64
CA LEU A 7 -29.71 6.22 16.98
C LEU A 7 -28.45 5.34 16.92
N ASP A 8 -28.11 4.83 15.74
CA ASP A 8 -26.95 3.96 15.55
C ASP A 8 -25.67 4.81 15.57
N LEU A 9 -25.16 5.06 16.78
CA LEU A 9 -23.94 5.81 17.03
C LEU A 9 -22.68 5.12 16.46
N ASP A 10 -22.78 3.85 16.02
CA ASP A 10 -21.65 3.08 15.51
C ASP A 10 -21.44 3.22 13.99
N THR A 11 -22.46 3.73 13.26
CA THR A 11 -22.38 3.90 11.80
C THR A 11 -21.16 4.71 11.35
N PRO A 12 -20.83 5.89 11.93
CA PRO A 12 -19.65 6.66 11.53
C PRO A 12 -18.32 5.90 11.78
N THR A 13 -18.23 5.21 12.91
CA THR A 13 -17.06 4.43 13.31
C THR A 13 -16.86 3.20 12.41
N ARG A 14 -17.95 2.59 11.93
CA ARG A 14 -17.92 1.46 10.98
C ARG A 14 -17.49 1.92 9.59
N THR A 15 -18.02 3.03 9.08
CA THR A 15 -17.62 3.62 7.79
C THR A 15 -16.15 4.03 7.80
N LEU A 16 -15.68 4.67 8.89
CA LEU A 16 -14.26 5.04 9.02
C LEU A 16 -13.34 3.83 8.96
N ARG A 17 -13.65 2.76 9.69
CA ARG A 17 -12.87 1.51 9.65
C ARG A 17 -12.88 0.90 8.25
N ALA A 18 -14.03 0.85 7.60
CA ALA A 18 -14.16 0.29 6.25
C ALA A 18 -13.29 1.05 5.23
N VAL A 19 -13.35 2.39 5.23
CA VAL A 19 -12.55 3.23 4.31
C VAL A 19 -11.05 3.14 4.62
N LYS A 20 -10.65 3.08 5.90
CA LYS A 20 -9.25 2.84 6.26
C LYS A 20 -8.76 1.48 5.76
N THR A 21 -9.51 0.42 5.97
CA THR A 21 -9.11 -0.91 5.46
C THR A 21 -9.11 -0.96 3.95
N ALA A 22 -10.05 -0.30 3.28
CA ALA A 22 -10.08 -0.19 1.83
C ALA A 22 -8.82 0.50 1.29
N GLY A 23 -8.45 1.64 1.88
CA GLY A 23 -7.22 2.34 1.56
C GLY A 23 -5.97 1.50 1.81
N LEU A 24 -5.87 0.84 2.98
CA LEU A 24 -4.73 -0.04 3.31
C LEU A 24 -4.54 -1.16 2.28
N LEU A 25 -5.62 -1.90 1.95
CA LEU A 25 -5.57 -2.98 0.96
C LEU A 25 -5.21 -2.46 -0.43
N PHE A 26 -5.82 -1.34 -0.83
CA PHE A 26 -5.49 -0.69 -2.09
C PHE A 26 -4.02 -0.27 -2.14
N GLY A 27 -3.50 0.33 -1.07
CA GLY A 27 -2.11 0.76 -0.97
C GLY A 27 -1.12 -0.39 -1.03
N LEU A 28 -1.37 -1.48 -0.32
CA LEU A 28 -0.56 -2.70 -0.38
C LEU A 28 -0.51 -3.25 -1.80
N GLY A 29 -1.67 -3.39 -2.44
CA GLY A 29 -1.78 -3.92 -3.80
C GLY A 29 -1.17 -3.01 -4.86
N ALA A 30 -1.54 -1.73 -4.85
CA ALA A 30 -1.04 -0.76 -5.83
C ALA A 30 0.46 -0.52 -5.67
N GLY A 31 0.97 -0.48 -4.44
CA GLY A 31 2.40 -0.40 -4.14
C GLY A 31 3.17 -1.57 -4.73
N GLY A 32 2.70 -2.80 -4.49
CA GLY A 32 3.31 -4.00 -5.07
C GLY A 32 3.23 -4.04 -6.61
N LEU A 33 2.12 -3.59 -7.20
CA LEU A 33 2.03 -3.49 -8.66
C LEU A 33 3.01 -2.46 -9.23
N ILE A 34 3.12 -1.28 -8.60
CA ILE A 34 4.05 -0.25 -9.05
C ILE A 34 5.49 -0.75 -8.94
N ASP A 35 5.81 -1.44 -7.86
CA ASP A 35 7.10 -2.09 -7.65
C ASP A 35 7.40 -3.13 -8.76
N GLY A 36 6.49 -4.06 -9.00
CA GLY A 36 6.63 -5.05 -10.08
C GLY A 36 6.73 -4.43 -11.47
N ILE A 37 5.96 -3.39 -11.77
CA ILE A 37 6.04 -2.70 -13.07
C ILE A 37 7.37 -1.97 -13.22
N LEU A 38 7.74 -1.14 -12.24
CA LEU A 38 8.91 -0.29 -12.34
C LEU A 38 10.19 -1.10 -12.21
N PHE A 39 10.34 -1.90 -11.16
CA PHE A 39 11.59 -2.57 -10.84
C PHE A 39 11.73 -3.94 -11.48
N HIS A 40 10.65 -4.74 -11.57
CA HIS A 40 10.77 -6.07 -12.18
C HIS A 40 10.72 -6.02 -13.71
N GLN A 41 9.88 -5.17 -14.27
CA GLN A 41 9.57 -5.22 -15.71
C GLN A 41 10.27 -4.13 -16.52
N LEU A 42 10.18 -2.86 -16.10
CA LEU A 42 10.77 -1.75 -16.86
C LEU A 42 12.27 -1.62 -16.62
N LEU A 43 12.68 -1.55 -15.35
CA LEU A 43 14.08 -1.39 -14.97
C LEU A 43 14.81 -2.72 -14.89
N GLN A 44 14.07 -3.81 -14.65
CA GLN A 44 14.59 -5.16 -14.52
C GLN A 44 15.73 -5.24 -13.49
N TRP A 45 15.63 -4.46 -12.42
CA TRP A 45 16.65 -4.42 -11.38
C TRP A 45 16.60 -5.67 -10.51
N HIS A 46 15.41 -6.20 -10.24
CA HIS A 46 15.21 -7.42 -9.47
C HIS A 46 13.93 -8.13 -9.89
N HIS A 47 13.77 -9.37 -9.44
CA HIS A 47 12.57 -10.19 -9.61
C HIS A 47 12.12 -10.67 -8.23
N LEU A 48 10.86 -11.11 -8.09
CA LEU A 48 10.35 -11.65 -6.81
C LEU A 48 11.24 -12.80 -6.30
N ILE A 49 11.66 -13.68 -7.21
CA ILE A 49 12.63 -14.73 -6.93
C ILE A 49 13.63 -14.68 -8.06
N CYS A 50 14.92 -14.54 -7.72
CA CYS A 50 15.94 -14.46 -8.75
C CYS A 50 16.52 -15.81 -9.14
N PHE A 51 15.88 -16.48 -10.09
CA PHE A 51 16.42 -17.71 -10.69
C PHE A 51 17.55 -17.43 -11.67
N SER A 52 17.53 -16.27 -12.35
CA SER A 52 18.54 -15.91 -13.36
C SER A 52 19.71 -15.06 -12.84
N CYS A 53 19.85 -14.88 -11.52
CA CYS A 53 20.92 -14.08 -10.91
C CYS A 53 22.25 -14.84 -10.79
N HIS A 54 22.67 -15.55 -11.84
CA HIS A 54 23.95 -16.24 -11.85
C HIS A 54 24.57 -16.27 -13.25
N PRO A 55 25.91 -16.42 -13.36
CA PRO A 55 26.55 -16.63 -14.66
C PRO A 55 25.98 -17.86 -15.37
N GLY A 56 25.72 -17.73 -16.67
CA GLY A 56 25.18 -18.83 -17.48
C GLY A 56 23.68 -19.08 -17.30
N ALA A 57 22.93 -18.12 -16.75
CA ALA A 57 21.47 -18.19 -16.68
C ALA A 57 20.84 -18.52 -18.04
N THR A 58 19.86 -19.41 -18.02
CA THR A 58 19.19 -19.91 -19.21
C THR A 58 17.89 -19.16 -19.48
N ILE A 59 17.32 -19.36 -20.67
CA ILE A 59 15.97 -18.85 -20.98
C ILE A 59 14.91 -19.46 -20.05
N ASP A 60 15.11 -20.68 -19.56
CA ASP A 60 14.18 -21.30 -18.62
C ASP A 60 14.24 -20.65 -17.24
N ASP A 61 15.39 -20.14 -16.80
CA ASP A 61 15.50 -19.36 -15.56
C ASP A 61 14.76 -18.03 -15.67
N VAL A 62 14.89 -17.34 -16.82
CA VAL A 62 14.13 -16.12 -17.11
C VAL A 62 12.63 -16.39 -17.12
N ARG A 63 12.17 -17.50 -17.70
CA ARG A 63 10.75 -17.90 -17.68
C ARG A 63 10.24 -18.11 -16.25
N ARG A 64 11.05 -18.68 -15.36
CA ARG A 64 10.71 -18.85 -13.94
C ARG A 64 10.60 -17.52 -13.20
N ASN A 65 11.49 -16.57 -13.46
CA ASN A 65 11.37 -15.20 -12.92
C ASN A 65 10.05 -14.57 -13.35
N ILE A 66 9.75 -14.59 -14.66
CA ILE A 66 8.51 -14.02 -15.23
C ILE A 66 7.28 -14.66 -14.59
N PHE A 67 7.30 -15.98 -14.39
CA PHE A 67 6.21 -16.68 -13.73
C PHE A 67 6.03 -16.24 -12.26
N ALA A 68 7.12 -16.15 -11.50
CA ALA A 68 7.09 -15.68 -10.12
C ALA A 68 6.60 -14.22 -10.03
N ASP A 69 7.09 -13.33 -10.89
CA ASP A 69 6.65 -11.93 -10.99
C ASP A 69 5.17 -11.82 -11.38
N GLY A 70 4.70 -12.71 -12.25
CA GLY A 70 3.29 -12.81 -12.61
C GLY A 70 2.41 -13.20 -11.43
N LEU A 71 2.86 -14.17 -10.61
CA LEU A 71 2.14 -14.57 -9.40
C LEU A 71 2.12 -13.44 -8.36
N PHE A 72 3.25 -12.77 -8.15
CA PHE A 72 3.35 -11.56 -7.33
C PHE A 72 2.34 -10.49 -7.79
N SER A 73 2.33 -10.21 -9.09
CA SER A 73 1.43 -9.23 -9.70
C SER A 73 -0.04 -9.63 -9.54
N ALA A 74 -0.37 -10.92 -9.64
CA ALA A 74 -1.73 -11.40 -9.43
C ALA A 74 -2.21 -11.20 -7.98
N VAL A 75 -1.35 -11.45 -6.99
CA VAL A 75 -1.65 -11.19 -5.57
C VAL A 75 -1.81 -9.69 -5.32
N ALA A 76 -0.89 -8.87 -5.81
CA ALA A 76 -0.94 -7.41 -5.68
C ALA A 76 -2.19 -6.80 -6.35
N PHE A 77 -2.56 -7.31 -7.53
CA PHE A 77 -3.80 -6.95 -8.21
C PHE A 77 -5.03 -7.37 -7.40
N GLY A 78 -5.05 -8.59 -6.85
CA GLY A 78 -6.13 -9.06 -5.97
C GLY A 78 -6.34 -8.17 -4.75
N LEU A 79 -5.26 -7.71 -4.09
CA LEU A 79 -5.32 -6.75 -2.99
C LEU A 79 -5.88 -5.39 -3.44
N THR A 80 -5.45 -4.92 -4.62
CA THR A 80 -5.96 -3.68 -5.22
C THR A 80 -7.46 -3.75 -5.45
N VAL A 81 -7.94 -4.83 -6.09
CA VAL A 81 -9.37 -5.08 -6.34
C VAL A 81 -10.12 -5.17 -5.01
N ALA A 82 -9.61 -5.91 -4.02
CA ALA A 82 -10.23 -6.03 -2.69
C ALA A 82 -10.37 -4.66 -2.00
N GLY A 83 -9.37 -3.79 -2.12
CA GLY A 83 -9.42 -2.41 -1.63
C GLY A 83 -10.53 -1.60 -2.32
N VAL A 84 -10.60 -1.65 -3.64
CA VAL A 84 -11.64 -0.98 -4.43
C VAL A 84 -13.04 -1.51 -4.10
N SER A 85 -13.23 -2.83 -4.05
CA SER A 85 -14.51 -3.45 -3.69
C SER A 85 -14.95 -3.06 -2.29
N LYS A 86 -14.03 -3.02 -1.32
CA LYS A 86 -14.33 -2.60 0.04
C LYS A 86 -14.71 -1.13 0.12
N LEU A 87 -14.03 -0.26 -0.64
CA LEU A 87 -14.40 1.14 -0.77
C LEU A 87 -15.80 1.29 -1.36
N TRP A 88 -16.08 0.58 -2.44
CA TRP A 88 -17.40 0.57 -3.10
C TRP A 88 -18.52 0.16 -2.12
N CYS A 89 -18.33 -0.92 -1.38
CA CYS A 89 -19.28 -1.35 -0.34
C CYS A 89 -19.48 -0.28 0.73
N ALA A 90 -18.40 0.40 1.17
CA ALA A 90 -18.49 1.45 2.17
C ALA A 90 -19.30 2.66 1.68
N LEU A 91 -19.11 3.05 0.42
CA LEU A 91 -19.84 4.16 -0.22
C LEU A 91 -21.31 3.83 -0.46
N ARG A 92 -21.63 2.60 -0.89
CA ARG A 92 -23.01 2.14 -1.08
C ARG A 92 -23.81 2.00 0.20
N SER A 93 -23.14 1.81 1.34
CA SER A 93 -23.81 1.64 2.63
C SER A 93 -24.38 2.94 3.21
N GLY A 94 -24.27 4.08 2.51
CA GLY A 94 -24.84 5.36 2.95
C GLY A 94 -24.18 5.94 4.21
N GLY A 95 -22.92 5.58 4.48
CA GLY A 95 -22.18 6.03 5.64
C GLY A 95 -21.86 7.52 5.64
N ALA A 96 -21.43 8.04 6.80
CA ALA A 96 -21.07 9.44 6.98
C ALA A 96 -20.00 9.91 5.97
N LEU A 97 -20.12 11.16 5.50
CA LEU A 97 -19.10 11.81 4.68
C LEU A 97 -17.80 11.96 5.48
N LEU A 98 -16.81 11.14 5.15
CA LEU A 98 -15.49 11.22 5.77
C LEU A 98 -14.64 12.30 5.09
N PRO A 99 -13.66 12.88 5.81
CA PRO A 99 -12.69 13.76 5.18
C PRO A 99 -11.94 13.04 4.04
N GLY A 100 -11.86 13.66 2.87
CA GLY A 100 -11.22 13.08 1.67
C GLY A 100 -9.74 12.70 1.84
N ARG A 101 -9.09 13.12 2.93
CA ARG A 101 -7.72 12.75 3.31
C ARG A 101 -7.58 11.34 3.91
N ILE A 102 -8.67 10.73 4.36
CA ILE A 102 -8.62 9.43 5.05
C ILE A 102 -8.19 8.31 4.09
N LEU A 103 -8.82 8.24 2.91
CA LEU A 103 -8.52 7.22 1.92
C LEU A 103 -7.07 7.28 1.40
N PRO A 104 -6.56 8.42 0.86
CA PRO A 104 -5.19 8.52 0.39
C PRO A 104 -4.17 8.36 1.53
N GLY A 105 -4.49 8.78 2.76
CA GLY A 105 -3.64 8.55 3.92
C GLY A 105 -3.52 7.06 4.28
N ALA A 106 -4.63 6.32 4.24
CA ALA A 106 -4.63 4.87 4.45
C ALA A 106 -3.93 4.11 3.30
N ALA A 107 -4.08 4.56 2.05
CA ALA A 107 -3.36 4.02 0.90
C ALA A 107 -1.85 4.24 0.99
N ALA A 108 -1.40 5.43 1.41
CA ALA A 108 0.01 5.69 1.66
C ALA A 108 0.58 4.76 2.76
N VAL A 109 -0.18 4.52 3.85
CA VAL A 109 0.24 3.54 4.86
C VAL A 109 0.31 2.13 4.27
N GLY A 110 -0.67 1.72 3.46
CA GLY A 110 -0.67 0.41 2.81
C GLY A 110 0.56 0.18 1.93
N TRP A 111 0.88 1.15 1.07
CA TRP A 111 2.09 1.08 0.24
C TRP A 111 3.35 1.08 1.11
N GLY A 112 3.43 1.99 2.09
CA GLY A 112 4.59 2.02 2.97
C GLY A 112 4.82 0.71 3.72
N LEU A 113 3.75 0.03 4.15
CA LEU A 113 3.85 -1.31 4.74
C LEU A 113 4.32 -2.37 3.75
N PHE A 114 3.88 -2.31 2.49
CA PHE A 114 4.42 -3.17 1.43
C PHE A 114 5.95 -3.03 1.35
N ASN A 115 6.46 -1.81 1.19
CA ASN A 115 7.91 -1.57 1.09
C ASN A 115 8.68 -2.05 2.34
N LEU A 116 8.11 -1.85 3.52
CA LEU A 116 8.77 -2.27 4.77
C LEU A 116 8.79 -3.79 4.93
N VAL A 117 7.68 -4.46 4.62
CA VAL A 117 7.59 -5.93 4.74
C VAL A 117 8.47 -6.60 3.69
N GLU A 118 8.36 -6.18 2.43
CA GLU A 118 9.15 -6.71 1.32
C GLU A 118 10.65 -6.44 1.57
N GLY A 119 11.04 -5.21 1.88
CA GLY A 119 12.45 -4.89 2.11
C GLY A 119 13.05 -5.57 3.33
N VAL A 120 12.32 -5.69 4.45
CA VAL A 120 12.84 -6.38 5.65
C VAL A 120 12.91 -7.89 5.41
N ILE A 121 11.85 -8.49 4.90
CA ILE A 121 11.79 -9.95 4.77
C ILE A 121 12.68 -10.40 3.62
N ASP A 122 12.56 -9.81 2.45
CA ASP A 122 13.15 -10.34 1.24
C ASP A 122 14.59 -9.84 1.04
N HIS A 123 14.87 -8.56 1.31
CA HIS A 123 16.21 -7.98 1.12
C HIS A 123 17.13 -8.14 2.32
N HIS A 124 16.59 -8.24 3.54
CA HIS A 124 17.39 -8.28 4.76
C HIS A 124 17.39 -9.64 5.46
N LEU A 125 16.23 -10.27 5.68
CA LEU A 125 16.16 -11.53 6.40
C LEU A 125 16.44 -12.74 5.50
N LEU A 126 15.76 -12.82 4.36
CA LEU A 126 15.87 -13.94 3.43
C LEU A 126 16.97 -13.75 2.40
N GLN A 127 17.36 -12.50 2.11
CA GLN A 127 18.38 -12.17 1.10
C GLN A 127 18.08 -12.81 -0.27
N ILE A 128 16.80 -12.95 -0.62
CA ILE A 128 16.39 -13.63 -1.86
C ILE A 128 16.57 -12.75 -3.10
N HIS A 129 16.51 -11.43 -2.90
CA HIS A 129 16.89 -10.41 -3.88
C HIS A 129 17.22 -9.09 -3.16
N HIS A 130 17.79 -8.14 -3.91
CA HIS A 130 18.04 -6.77 -3.48
C HIS A 130 17.33 -5.83 -4.43
N VAL A 131 16.99 -4.61 -3.99
CA VAL A 131 16.32 -3.60 -4.85
C VAL A 131 17.09 -3.37 -6.14
N ARG A 132 18.42 -3.26 -6.03
CA ARG A 132 19.35 -3.17 -7.15
C ARG A 132 20.62 -3.95 -6.84
N PRO A 133 20.77 -5.18 -7.34
CA PRO A 133 21.95 -6.00 -7.14
C PRO A 133 23.23 -5.33 -7.65
N GLY A 134 24.35 -5.60 -6.97
CA GLY A 134 25.67 -5.08 -7.34
C GLY A 134 26.16 -3.94 -6.43
N PRO A 135 27.05 -3.07 -6.93
CA PRO A 135 27.68 -2.05 -6.09
C PRO A 135 26.65 -1.14 -5.41
N GLY A 136 26.74 -1.07 -4.08
CA GLY A 136 25.87 -0.24 -3.26
C GLY A 136 24.46 -0.80 -3.00
N GLN A 137 24.23 -2.10 -3.21
CA GLN A 137 22.92 -2.74 -2.98
C GLN A 137 22.31 -2.40 -1.61
N LEU A 138 23.11 -2.40 -0.54
CA LEU A 138 22.64 -2.04 0.80
C LEU A 138 22.07 -0.62 0.85
N GLY A 139 22.66 0.32 0.11
CA GLY A 139 22.16 1.70 0.04
C GLY A 139 20.80 1.78 -0.66
N TRP A 140 20.57 0.95 -1.68
CA TRP A 140 19.28 0.86 -2.37
C TRP A 140 18.21 0.23 -1.49
N ASP A 141 18.53 -0.86 -0.77
CA ASP A 141 17.61 -1.52 0.16
C ASP A 141 17.21 -0.57 1.30
N LEU A 142 18.18 0.16 1.87
CA LEU A 142 17.92 1.17 2.90
C LEU A 142 17.07 2.34 2.37
N ALA A 143 17.30 2.80 1.13
CA ALA A 143 16.49 3.84 0.51
C ALA A 143 15.04 3.37 0.29
N PHE A 144 14.85 2.11 -0.08
CA PHE A 144 13.54 1.49 -0.23
C PHE A 144 12.80 1.39 1.11
N LEU A 145 13.45 0.93 2.17
CA LEU A 145 12.89 0.95 3.54
C LEU A 145 12.57 2.37 4.01
N ALA A 146 13.46 3.33 3.77
CA ALA A 146 13.24 4.73 4.13
C ALA A 146 12.00 5.30 3.42
N SER A 147 11.81 4.98 2.14
CA SER A 147 10.61 5.38 1.40
C SER A 147 9.34 4.78 2.02
N GLY A 148 9.38 3.52 2.46
CA GLY A 148 8.28 2.86 3.16
C GLY A 148 7.94 3.55 4.49
N GLY A 149 8.96 3.87 5.29
CA GLY A 149 8.80 4.64 6.53
C GLY A 149 8.19 6.02 6.31
N LEU A 150 8.64 6.75 5.28
CA LEU A 150 8.10 8.06 4.91
C LEU A 150 6.64 7.98 4.49
N LEU A 151 6.26 6.97 3.71
CA LEU A 151 4.88 6.72 3.29
C LEU A 151 3.97 6.42 4.48
N VAL A 152 4.41 5.56 5.42
CA VAL A 152 3.65 5.26 6.65
C VAL A 152 3.48 6.52 7.50
N LEU A 153 4.56 7.24 7.80
CA LEU A 153 4.50 8.44 8.64
C LEU A 153 3.68 9.55 7.98
N GLY A 154 3.86 9.76 6.68
CA GLY A 154 3.10 10.72 5.88
C GLY A 154 1.60 10.39 5.86
N GLY A 155 1.24 9.14 5.62
CA GLY A 155 -0.14 8.67 5.64
C GLY A 155 -0.81 8.82 7.00
N LEU A 156 -0.11 8.46 8.09
CA LEU A 156 -0.59 8.66 9.46
C LEU A 156 -0.80 10.15 9.79
N ARG A 157 0.13 11.03 9.39
CA ARG A 157 -0.01 12.49 9.57
C ARG A 157 -1.18 13.04 8.76
N LEU A 158 -1.33 12.60 7.51
CA LEU A 158 -2.42 13.02 6.62
C LEU A 158 -3.78 12.67 7.22
N MET A 159 -3.94 11.48 7.79
CA MET A 159 -5.20 11.09 8.43
C MET A 159 -5.52 11.89 9.71
N ARG A 160 -4.51 12.45 10.39
CA ARG A 160 -4.65 13.22 11.65
C ARG A 160 -4.87 14.71 11.46
N ALA A 161 -4.53 15.27 10.29
CA ALA A 161 -4.61 16.72 10.07
C ALA A 161 -6.02 17.27 10.31
N ALA A 162 -6.14 18.37 11.07
CA ALA A 162 -7.42 19.05 11.30
C ALA A 162 -7.89 19.75 10.02
N PRO A 163 -9.22 19.89 9.78
CA PRO A 163 -9.73 20.72 8.69
C PRO A 163 -9.20 22.15 8.83
N ARG A 164 -8.61 22.70 7.76
CA ARG A 164 -8.04 24.07 7.73
C ARG A 164 -9.07 25.21 7.89
N GLY A 165 -10.33 24.92 8.18
CA GLY A 165 -11.41 25.91 8.27
C GLY A 165 -11.89 26.30 9.68
N ALA A 166 -11.46 25.61 10.75
CA ALA A 166 -12.04 25.83 12.08
C ALA A 166 -11.39 26.96 12.91
N ARG A 167 -10.30 27.59 12.42
CA ARG A 167 -9.56 28.64 13.15
C ARG A 167 -9.84 30.08 12.70
N ALA A 168 -10.63 30.29 11.65
CA ALA A 168 -10.91 31.64 11.13
C ALA A 168 -12.20 32.29 11.67
N GLY A 169 -13.01 31.57 12.46
CA GLY A 169 -14.30 32.07 12.96
C GLY A 169 -14.32 32.50 14.43
N LEU A 170 -13.20 32.44 15.15
CA LEU A 170 -13.12 32.72 16.59
C LEU A 170 -12.38 34.03 16.94
N SER A 171 -12.08 34.87 15.95
CA SER A 171 -11.42 36.18 16.16
C SER A 171 -12.26 37.37 15.70
N ALA A 172 -13.57 37.21 15.53
CA ALA A 172 -14.50 38.28 15.20
C ALA A 172 -15.72 38.18 16.12
N GLY A 173 -15.57 38.67 17.35
CA GLY A 173 -16.62 38.76 18.36
C GLY A 173 -16.18 39.72 19.45
#